data_AF-A0A1W9TR92-F1
#
_entry.id   AF-A0A1W9TR92-F1
#
_cell.length_a   1.000
_cell.length_b   1.000
_cell.length_c   1.000
_cell.angle_alpha   90.00
_cell.angle_beta   90.00
_cell.angle_gamma   90.00
#
_symmetry.space_group_name_H-M   'P 1'
#
loop_
_entity.id
_entity.type
_entity.pdbx_description
1 polymer ?
#
loop_
_entity_poly.entity_id
_entity_poly.type
_entity_poly.pdbx_seq_one_letter_code
_entity_poly.pdbx_strand_id
1 'polypeptide(L)'
;MRKEIIVLILFFCFLLVSISLFSYDPSDPSINHVVNKGQVVHNLFGKVGSHIAGLCIGLFGVGAFWFPVLLLMAGIHYFMHRSAQVMFYIVIGGVLLIIATGGFTALYGDSCIIWGKKVSSGGIVGIPVKSFLLEYTNKIGSILVLILTFSIGFILVTRISILAFIARCWAYIIEFDKFLWKKIKLLWDKIKFKFKFDKNNYGKIGKLFQVTRYKIAKIFNRKKVEQLSENGMSLSDMAMSENRKLAV
;
A
#
# COMPACT_ATOMS: atom_id res chain seq x y z
N MET A 1 -15.20 27.70 -28.46
CA MET A 1 -14.29 27.74 -27.29
C MET A 1 -13.16 26.74 -27.49
N ARG A 2 -11.91 27.09 -27.14
CA ARG A 2 -10.78 26.14 -27.23
C ARG A 2 -11.02 24.99 -26.24
N LYS A 3 -11.00 23.74 -26.71
CA LYS A 3 -11.28 22.54 -25.89
C LYS A 3 -10.39 22.45 -24.64
N GLU A 4 -9.16 22.94 -24.76
CA GLU A 4 -8.19 23.08 -23.67
C GLU A 4 -8.74 23.83 -22.46
N ILE A 5 -9.52 24.90 -22.68
CA ILE A 5 -10.12 25.70 -21.59
C ILE A 5 -11.12 24.85 -20.80
N ILE A 6 -11.94 24.05 -21.49
CA ILE A 6 -12.94 23.20 -20.83
C ILE A 6 -12.25 22.08 -20.04
N VAL A 7 -11.19 21.48 -20.59
CA VAL A 7 -10.40 20.46 -19.87
C VAL A 7 -9.72 21.07 -18.63
N LEU A 8 -9.16 22.27 -18.74
CA LEU A 8 -8.56 22.99 -17.60
C LEU A 8 -9.60 23.31 -16.53
N ILE A 9 -10.80 23.76 -16.92
CA ILE A 9 -11.91 24.02 -15.98
C ILE A 9 -12.32 22.72 -15.29
N LEU A 10 -12.51 21.62 -16.03
CA LEU A 10 -12.87 20.32 -15.45
C LEU A 10 -11.80 19.81 -14.48
N PHE A 11 -10.51 19.99 -14.83
CA PHE A 11 -9.41 19.62 -13.97
C PHE A 11 -9.34 20.47 -12.70
N PHE A 12 -9.58 21.78 -12.82
CA PHE A 12 -9.71 22.67 -11.66
C PHE A 12 -10.88 22.25 -10.76
N CYS A 13 -12.06 21.97 -11.33
CA CYS A 13 -13.22 21.46 -10.58
C CYS A 13 -12.90 20.13 -9.89
N PHE A 14 -12.20 19.22 -10.57
CA PHE A 14 -11.73 17.97 -9.99
C PHE A 14 -10.86 18.23 -8.76
N LEU A 15 -9.85 19.10 -8.87
CA LEU A 15 -8.97 19.44 -7.74
C LEU A 15 -9.74 20.08 -6.59
N LEU A 16 -10.57 21.07 -6.91
CA LEU A 16 -11.40 21.78 -5.93
C LEU A 16 -12.29 20.80 -5.16
N VAL A 17 -13.06 19.95 -5.85
CA VAL A 17 -13.97 18.99 -5.21
C VAL A 17 -13.19 17.93 -4.42
N SER A 18 -12.07 17.43 -4.97
CA SER A 18 -11.24 16.43 -4.29
C SER A 18 -10.67 16.97 -2.99
N ILE A 19 -9.97 18.11 -3.06
CA ILE A 19 -9.35 18.74 -1.89
C ILE A 19 -10.42 19.06 -0.85
N SER A 20 -11.57 19.58 -1.30
CA SER A 20 -12.70 19.89 -0.40
C SER A 20 -13.23 18.65 0.32
N LEU A 21 -13.47 17.54 -0.39
CA LEU A 21 -14.00 16.31 0.19
C LEU A 21 -13.00 15.61 1.13
N PHE A 22 -11.73 15.51 0.73
CA PHE A 22 -10.70 14.84 1.54
C PHE A 22 -10.31 15.64 2.78
N SER A 23 -10.48 16.96 2.75
CA SER A 23 -10.28 17.83 3.91
C SER A 23 -11.58 18.20 4.64
N TYR A 24 -12.65 17.44 4.44
CA TYR A 24 -13.93 17.72 5.08
C TYR A 24 -13.83 17.64 6.62
N ASP A 25 -14.44 18.62 7.27
CA ASP A 25 -14.62 18.66 8.72
C ASP A 25 -16.09 18.97 9.04
N PRO A 26 -16.80 18.08 9.79
CA PRO A 26 -18.15 18.38 10.26
C PRO A 26 -18.24 19.63 11.14
N SER A 27 -17.13 20.05 11.76
CA SER A 27 -17.06 21.26 12.58
C SER A 27 -16.88 22.54 11.78
N ASP A 28 -16.67 22.46 10.46
CA ASP A 28 -16.57 23.63 9.59
C ASP A 28 -17.95 24.21 9.24
N PRO A 29 -18.03 25.52 8.93
CA PRO A 29 -19.25 26.12 8.37
C PRO A 29 -19.63 25.38 7.09
N SER A 30 -20.85 24.85 7.05
CA SER A 30 -21.41 24.24 5.84
C SER A 30 -22.88 24.62 5.69
N ILE A 31 -23.47 24.38 4.52
CA ILE A 31 -24.89 24.70 4.30
C ILE A 31 -25.81 23.93 5.25
N ASN A 32 -25.37 22.74 5.68
CA ASN A 32 -26.11 21.89 6.61
C ASN A 32 -25.68 22.11 8.08
N HIS A 33 -24.73 23.01 8.35
CA HIS A 33 -24.20 23.24 9.69
C HIS A 33 -23.80 24.70 9.90
N VAL A 34 -24.59 25.41 10.71
CA VAL A 34 -24.31 26.79 11.10
C VAL A 34 -23.36 26.79 12.30
N VAL A 35 -22.22 27.45 12.14
CA VAL A 35 -21.21 27.63 13.19
C VAL A 35 -21.16 29.08 13.67
N ASN A 36 -20.61 29.30 14.87
CA ASN A 36 -20.48 30.64 15.43
C ASN A 36 -19.54 31.52 14.58
N LYS A 37 -19.85 32.83 14.53
CA LYS A 37 -18.99 33.81 13.85
C LYS A 37 -17.60 33.81 14.49
N GLY A 38 -16.57 33.51 13.70
CA GLY A 38 -15.15 33.54 14.11
C GLY A 38 -14.45 32.20 14.17
N GLN A 39 -15.14 31.08 13.89
CA GLN A 39 -14.52 29.76 13.89
C GLN A 39 -13.53 29.59 12.71
N VAL A 40 -12.37 29.00 12.99
CA VAL A 40 -11.34 28.70 11.99
C VAL A 40 -11.86 27.56 11.09
N VAL A 41 -11.76 27.75 9.77
CA VAL A 41 -12.13 26.72 8.78
C VAL A 41 -10.95 25.79 8.56
N HIS A 42 -11.17 24.48 8.71
CA HIS A 42 -10.15 23.45 8.58
C HIS A 42 -10.02 22.92 7.15
N ASN A 43 -11.05 23.09 6.31
CA ASN A 43 -11.02 22.69 4.92
C ASN A 43 -9.87 23.38 4.16
N LEU A 44 -9.10 22.59 3.41
CA LEU A 44 -7.90 23.08 2.72
C LEU A 44 -8.22 24.06 1.58
N PHE A 45 -9.45 24.01 1.03
CA PHE A 45 -9.92 24.97 0.04
C PHE A 45 -10.69 26.15 0.70
N GLY A 46 -10.62 26.25 2.02
CA GLY A 46 -11.30 27.28 2.82
C GLY A 46 -12.82 27.13 2.83
N LYS A 47 -13.53 28.25 3.09
CA LYS A 47 -14.99 28.27 3.25
C LYS A 47 -15.75 27.72 2.04
N VAL A 48 -15.28 28.01 0.82
CA VAL A 48 -15.91 27.49 -0.40
C VAL A 48 -15.86 25.96 -0.41
N GLY A 49 -14.72 25.39 -0.05
CA GLY A 49 -14.56 23.95 0.02
C GLY A 49 -15.39 23.30 1.12
N SER A 50 -15.49 23.91 2.30
CA SER A 50 -16.31 23.38 3.40
C SER A 50 -17.79 23.32 3.01
N HIS A 51 -18.32 24.34 2.32
CA HIS A 51 -19.69 24.33 1.80
C HIS A 51 -19.90 23.26 0.72
N ILE A 52 -18.98 23.14 -0.24
CA ILE A 52 -19.10 22.15 -1.33
C ILE A 52 -19.04 20.73 -0.77
N ALA A 53 -18.05 20.43 0.08
CA ALA A 53 -17.92 19.14 0.72
C ALA A 53 -19.14 18.82 1.59
N GLY A 54 -19.60 19.78 2.40
CA GLY A 54 -20.79 19.61 3.24
C GLY A 54 -22.08 19.39 2.45
N LEU A 55 -22.23 20.02 1.28
CA LEU A 55 -23.34 19.75 0.36
C LEU A 55 -23.26 18.35 -0.24
N CYS A 56 -22.12 17.98 -0.83
CA CYS A 56 -21.95 16.69 -1.48
C CYS A 56 -22.15 15.55 -0.48
N ILE A 57 -21.51 15.64 0.70
CA ILE A 57 -21.61 14.65 1.76
C ILE A 57 -23.01 14.65 2.39
N GLY A 58 -23.64 15.82 2.60
CA GLY A 58 -25.00 15.88 3.12
C GLY A 58 -26.03 15.24 2.18
N LEU A 59 -25.90 15.46 0.88
CA LEU A 59 -26.82 14.93 -0.13
C LEU A 59 -26.59 13.44 -0.40
N PHE A 60 -25.34 13.04 -0.57
CA PHE A 60 -24.98 11.72 -1.11
C PHE A 60 -24.21 10.83 -0.13
N GLY A 61 -23.87 11.33 1.05
CA GLY A 61 -23.09 10.61 2.05
C GLY A 61 -21.73 10.17 1.49
N VAL A 62 -21.39 8.89 1.69
CA VAL A 62 -20.18 8.26 1.14
C VAL A 62 -20.19 8.22 -0.39
N GLY A 63 -21.38 8.26 -1.02
CA GLY A 63 -21.51 8.38 -2.47
C GLY A 63 -20.83 9.62 -3.05
N ALA A 64 -20.64 10.67 -2.24
CA ALA A 64 -19.96 11.89 -2.66
C ALA A 64 -18.52 11.68 -3.19
N PHE A 65 -17.83 10.62 -2.74
CA PHE A 65 -16.46 10.33 -3.17
C PHE A 65 -16.36 9.91 -4.65
N TRP A 66 -17.48 9.62 -5.32
CA TRP A 66 -17.49 9.39 -6.76
C TRP A 66 -17.37 10.68 -7.58
N PHE A 67 -17.71 11.86 -7.04
CA PHE A 67 -17.63 13.12 -7.79
C PHE A 67 -16.23 13.41 -8.35
N PRO A 68 -15.13 13.33 -7.56
CA PRO A 68 -13.77 13.42 -8.07
C PRO A 68 -13.49 12.48 -9.24
N VAL A 69 -13.85 11.20 -9.09
CA VAL A 69 -13.58 10.16 -10.09
C VAL A 69 -14.32 10.48 -11.40
N LEU A 70 -15.60 10.88 -11.30
CA LEU A 70 -16.43 11.21 -12.45
C LEU A 70 -15.95 12.48 -13.17
N LEU A 71 -15.52 13.51 -12.43
CA LEU A 71 -14.93 14.72 -13.01
C LEU A 71 -13.63 14.42 -13.76
N LEU A 72 -12.76 13.60 -13.17
CA LEU A 72 -11.51 13.19 -13.81
C LEU A 72 -11.77 12.40 -15.10
N MET A 73 -12.68 11.43 -15.04
CA MET A 73 -13.07 10.64 -16.21
C MET A 73 -13.71 11.51 -17.29
N ALA A 74 -14.62 12.41 -16.93
CA ALA A 74 -15.22 13.35 -17.87
C ALA A 74 -14.15 14.22 -18.56
N GLY A 75 -13.16 14.73 -17.81
CA GLY A 75 -12.04 15.49 -18.35
C GLY A 75 -11.21 14.70 -19.38
N ILE A 76 -10.82 13.47 -19.03
CA ILE A 76 -10.05 12.59 -19.93
C ILE A 76 -10.85 12.27 -21.20
N HIS A 77 -12.11 11.88 -21.06
CA HIS A 77 -12.96 11.52 -22.20
C HIS A 77 -13.26 12.72 -23.11
N TYR A 78 -13.41 13.91 -22.53
CA TYR A 78 -13.58 15.14 -23.30
C TYR A 78 -12.31 15.50 -24.09
N PHE A 79 -11.13 15.33 -23.47
CA PHE A 79 -9.84 15.51 -24.14
C PHE A 79 -9.66 14.53 -25.30
N MET A 80 -10.02 13.26 -25.11
CA MET A 80 -9.92 12.19 -26.13
C MET A 80 -10.97 12.27 -27.26
N HIS A 81 -11.74 13.36 -27.36
CA HIS A 81 -12.77 13.56 -28.39
C HIS A 81 -13.81 12.44 -28.49
N ARG A 82 -14.18 11.86 -27.34
CA ARG A 82 -15.23 10.83 -27.30
C ARG A 82 -16.59 11.48 -27.56
N SER A 83 -17.51 10.71 -28.15
CA SER A 83 -18.85 11.20 -28.51
C SER A 83 -19.66 11.63 -27.28
N ALA A 84 -20.65 12.51 -27.47
CA ALA A 84 -21.55 12.94 -26.41
C ALA A 84 -22.26 11.76 -25.71
N GLN A 85 -22.49 10.66 -26.43
CA GLN A 85 -23.03 9.42 -25.86
C GLN A 85 -22.13 8.84 -24.75
N VAL A 86 -20.80 8.93 -24.90
CA VAL A 86 -19.89 8.45 -23.85
C VAL A 86 -20.03 9.28 -22.58
N MET A 87 -20.16 10.61 -22.72
CA MET A 87 -20.38 11.50 -21.58
C MET A 87 -21.71 11.19 -20.88
N PHE A 88 -22.77 10.92 -21.66
CA PHE A 88 -24.06 10.52 -21.12
C PHE A 88 -23.98 9.23 -20.28
N TYR A 89 -23.26 8.21 -20.75
CA TYR A 89 -23.06 6.98 -19.98
C TYR A 89 -22.24 7.20 -18.70
N ILE A 90 -21.24 8.08 -18.72
CA ILE A 90 -20.47 8.44 -17.52
C ILE A 90 -21.37 9.12 -16.48
N VAL A 91 -22.24 10.03 -16.90
CA VAL A 91 -23.16 10.72 -15.99
C VAL A 91 -24.16 9.74 -15.39
N ILE A 92 -24.85 8.93 -16.20
CA ILE A 92 -25.83 7.96 -15.71
C ILE A 92 -25.16 6.92 -14.82
N GLY A 93 -24.05 6.33 -15.28
CA GLY A 93 -23.33 5.33 -14.51
C GLY A 93 -22.79 5.92 -13.21
N GLY A 94 -22.35 7.17 -13.23
CA GLY A 94 -21.93 7.91 -12.03
C GLY A 94 -23.07 8.11 -11.03
N VAL A 95 -24.25 8.52 -11.48
CA VAL A 95 -25.44 8.63 -10.62
C VAL A 95 -25.80 7.27 -10.00
N LEU A 96 -25.77 6.20 -10.78
CA LEU A 96 -26.02 4.85 -10.26
C LEU A 96 -24.98 4.44 -9.20
N LEU A 97 -23.69 4.74 -9.40
CA LEU A 97 -22.64 4.46 -8.42
C LEU A 97 -22.83 5.26 -7.13
N ILE A 98 -23.17 6.54 -7.24
CA ILE A 98 -23.45 7.41 -6.10
C ILE A 98 -24.62 6.85 -5.28
N ILE A 99 -25.75 6.54 -5.94
CA ILE A 99 -26.95 5.99 -5.30
C ILE A 99 -26.65 4.63 -4.69
N ALA A 100 -25.99 3.73 -5.43
CA ALA A 100 -25.71 2.38 -4.97
C ALA A 100 -24.79 2.38 -3.75
N THR A 101 -23.70 3.17 -3.75
CA THR A 101 -22.81 3.20 -2.58
C THR A 101 -23.41 3.99 -1.41
N GLY A 102 -24.21 5.04 -1.66
CA GLY A 102 -24.98 5.72 -0.61
C GLY A 102 -26.01 4.79 0.05
N GLY A 103 -26.80 4.06 -0.74
CA GLY A 103 -27.75 3.07 -0.23
C GLY A 103 -27.06 1.90 0.49
N PHE A 104 -25.95 1.42 -0.05
CA PHE A 104 -25.16 0.35 0.57
C PHE A 104 -24.63 0.77 1.94
N THR A 105 -24.03 1.96 2.03
CA THR A 105 -23.50 2.45 3.32
C THR A 105 -24.61 2.77 4.32
N ALA A 106 -25.76 3.26 3.87
CA ALA A 106 -26.94 3.47 4.71
C ALA A 106 -27.46 2.15 5.33
N LEU A 107 -27.38 1.01 4.63
CA LEU A 107 -27.80 -0.29 5.16
C LEU A 107 -26.99 -0.75 6.39
N TYR A 108 -25.73 -0.31 6.52
CA TYR A 108 -24.86 -0.70 7.63
C TYR A 108 -24.91 0.28 8.82
N GLY A 109 -25.54 1.44 8.64
CA GLY A 109 -25.75 2.43 9.70
C GLY A 109 -25.97 3.81 9.10
N ASP A 110 -26.66 4.71 9.81
CA ASP A 110 -27.02 6.04 9.28
C ASP A 110 -25.88 7.07 9.42
N SER A 111 -24.88 6.76 10.25
CA SER A 111 -23.64 7.53 10.37
C SER A 111 -22.42 6.64 10.22
N CYS A 112 -21.43 7.09 9.45
CA CYS A 112 -20.13 6.44 9.29
C CYS A 112 -19.05 7.31 9.94
N ILE A 113 -18.02 6.68 10.53
CA ILE A 113 -16.85 7.38 11.03
C ILE A 113 -15.82 7.39 9.90
N ILE A 114 -15.56 8.57 9.33
CA ILE A 114 -14.55 8.76 8.29
C ILE A 114 -13.51 9.73 8.84
N TRP A 115 -12.24 9.33 8.85
CA TRP A 115 -11.14 10.09 9.48
C TRP A 115 -11.44 10.55 10.92
N GLY A 116 -12.06 9.67 11.72
CA GLY A 116 -12.41 9.95 13.12
C GLY A 116 -13.62 10.88 13.31
N LYS A 117 -14.26 11.30 12.22
CA LYS A 117 -15.39 12.23 12.22
C LYS A 117 -16.69 11.52 11.85
N LYS A 118 -17.79 11.84 12.53
CA LYS A 118 -19.11 11.29 12.20
C LYS A 118 -19.67 12.01 10.98
N VAL A 119 -20.01 11.23 9.96
CA VAL A 119 -20.52 11.69 8.67
C VAL A 119 -21.79 10.92 8.32
N SER A 120 -22.76 11.56 7.66
CA SER A 120 -23.93 10.83 7.14
C SER A 120 -23.47 9.79 6.12
N SER A 121 -23.82 8.53 6.35
CA SER A 121 -23.38 7.42 5.49
C SER A 121 -24.09 7.44 4.14
N GLY A 122 -25.42 7.54 4.15
CA GLY A 122 -26.27 7.54 2.96
C GLY A 122 -26.64 8.91 2.43
N GLY A 123 -26.55 9.96 3.24
CA GLY A 123 -27.07 11.29 2.89
C GLY A 123 -28.58 11.30 2.63
N ILE A 124 -29.07 12.45 2.16
CA ILE A 124 -30.49 12.67 1.84
C ILE A 124 -31.00 11.70 0.75
N VAL A 125 -30.13 11.28 -0.18
CA VAL A 125 -30.52 10.39 -1.28
C VAL A 125 -30.46 8.91 -0.89
N GLY A 126 -29.42 8.47 -0.18
CA GLY A 126 -29.19 7.06 0.13
C GLY A 126 -30.11 6.50 1.22
N ILE A 127 -30.54 7.33 2.18
CA ILE A 127 -31.43 6.89 3.27
C ILE A 127 -32.81 6.46 2.75
N PRO A 128 -33.52 7.24 1.91
CA PRO A 128 -34.79 6.80 1.30
C PRO A 128 -34.62 5.54 0.44
N VAL A 129 -33.52 5.43 -0.31
CA VAL A 129 -33.23 4.27 -1.14
C VAL A 129 -33.09 3.00 -0.29
N LYS A 130 -32.38 3.09 0.84
CA LYS A 130 -32.31 2.01 1.84
C LYS A 130 -33.71 1.65 2.34
N SER A 131 -34.52 2.62 2.77
CA SER A 131 -35.86 2.37 3.33
C SER A 131 -36.76 1.67 2.31
N PHE A 132 -36.78 2.17 1.07
CA PHE A 132 -37.51 1.56 -0.03
C PHE A 132 -37.05 0.11 -0.28
N LEU A 133 -35.75 -0.14 -0.40
CA LEU A 133 -35.26 -1.49 -0.66
C LEU A 133 -35.58 -2.48 0.46
N LEU A 134 -35.48 -2.05 1.71
CA LEU A 134 -35.80 -2.88 2.87
C LEU A 134 -37.28 -3.24 2.93
N GLU A 135 -38.16 -2.30 2.55
CA GLU A 135 -39.61 -2.51 2.49
C GLU A 135 -39.99 -3.59 1.46
N TYR A 136 -39.36 -3.58 0.27
CA TYR A 136 -39.74 -4.50 -0.81
C TYR A 136 -38.96 -5.82 -0.85
N THR A 137 -37.71 -5.87 -0.37
CA THR A 137 -36.80 -6.99 -0.67
C THR A 137 -36.05 -7.59 0.52
N ASN A 138 -36.31 -7.13 1.76
CA ASN A 138 -35.51 -7.44 2.95
C ASN A 138 -34.02 -7.09 2.79
N LYS A 139 -33.23 -7.25 3.85
CA LYS A 139 -31.80 -6.85 3.86
C LYS A 139 -30.95 -7.55 2.80
N ILE A 140 -31.13 -8.86 2.62
CA ILE A 140 -30.34 -9.65 1.65
C ILE A 140 -30.70 -9.25 0.21
N GLY A 141 -32.00 -9.10 -0.10
CA GLY A 141 -32.43 -8.65 -1.42
C GLY A 141 -31.96 -7.23 -1.72
N SER A 142 -32.00 -6.33 -0.73
CA SER A 142 -31.51 -4.96 -0.85
C SER A 142 -30.03 -4.93 -1.25
N ILE A 143 -29.20 -5.77 -0.61
CA ILE A 143 -27.77 -5.90 -0.92
C ILE A 143 -27.58 -6.38 -2.37
N LEU A 144 -28.33 -7.39 -2.81
CA LEU A 144 -28.23 -7.90 -4.18
C LEU A 144 -28.62 -6.85 -5.22
N VAL A 145 -29.70 -6.12 -5.01
CA VAL A 145 -30.14 -5.02 -5.90
C VAL A 145 -29.10 -3.90 -5.96
N LEU A 146 -28.50 -3.54 -4.82
CA LEU A 146 -27.46 -2.51 -4.77
C LEU A 146 -26.17 -2.97 -5.46
N ILE A 147 -25.76 -4.23 -5.29
CA ILE A 147 -24.60 -4.80 -6.00
C ILE A 147 -24.84 -4.80 -7.50
N LEU A 148 -26.03 -5.18 -7.95
CA LEU A 148 -26.41 -5.15 -9.36
C LEU A 148 -26.35 -3.71 -9.89
N THR A 149 -26.99 -2.76 -9.19
CA THR A 149 -27.01 -1.34 -9.56
C THR A 149 -25.60 -0.76 -9.63
N PHE A 150 -24.76 -1.06 -8.64
CA PHE A 150 -23.36 -0.68 -8.61
C PHE A 150 -22.61 -1.24 -9.82
N SER A 151 -22.81 -2.53 -10.13
CA SER A 151 -22.16 -3.21 -11.25
C SER A 151 -22.55 -2.58 -12.59
N ILE A 152 -23.83 -2.25 -12.79
CA ILE A 152 -24.32 -1.55 -13.99
C ILE A 152 -23.66 -0.17 -14.09
N GLY A 153 -23.66 0.61 -12.99
CA GLY A 153 -23.02 1.92 -12.96
C GLY A 153 -21.53 1.85 -13.29
N PHE A 154 -20.83 0.88 -12.72
CA PHE A 154 -19.42 0.64 -12.97
C PHE A 154 -19.12 0.29 -14.44
N ILE A 155 -19.92 -0.59 -15.04
CA ILE A 155 -19.78 -0.93 -16.47
C ILE A 155 -20.03 0.30 -17.34
N LEU A 156 -21.05 1.11 -17.05
CA LEU A 156 -21.37 2.30 -17.85
C LEU A 156 -20.26 3.35 -17.81
N VAL A 157 -19.69 3.59 -16.62
CA VAL A 157 -18.60 4.54 -16.42
C VAL A 157 -17.31 4.05 -17.08
N THR A 158 -16.92 2.79 -16.84
CA THR A 158 -15.64 2.26 -17.34
C THR A 158 -15.69 1.79 -18.80
N ARG A 159 -16.89 1.45 -19.30
CA ARG A 159 -17.14 0.77 -20.58
C ARG A 159 -16.38 -0.55 -20.74
N ILE A 160 -15.95 -1.16 -19.63
CA ILE A 160 -15.25 -2.44 -19.58
C ILE A 160 -16.23 -3.48 -19.04
N SER A 161 -16.25 -4.68 -19.65
CA SER A 161 -17.05 -5.78 -19.12
C SER A 161 -16.47 -6.27 -17.79
N ILE A 162 -17.33 -6.75 -16.88
CA ILE A 162 -16.89 -7.27 -15.57
C ILE A 162 -15.86 -8.39 -15.73
N LEU A 163 -16.05 -9.28 -16.72
CA LEU A 163 -15.08 -10.34 -17.00
C LEU A 163 -13.71 -9.79 -17.43
N ALA A 164 -13.70 -8.78 -18.30
CA ALA A 164 -12.45 -8.15 -18.71
C ALA A 164 -11.78 -7.39 -17.54
N PHE A 165 -12.57 -6.80 -16.65
CA PHE A 165 -12.04 -6.19 -15.43
C PHE A 165 -11.40 -7.22 -14.49
N ILE A 166 -12.11 -8.33 -14.21
CA ILE A 166 -11.59 -9.43 -13.39
C ILE A 166 -10.31 -10.00 -14.00
N ALA A 167 -10.28 -10.23 -15.31
CA ALA A 167 -9.10 -10.74 -15.99
C ALA A 167 -7.90 -9.77 -15.87
N ARG A 168 -8.12 -8.46 -15.97
CA ARG A 168 -7.05 -7.45 -15.76
C ARG A 168 -6.56 -7.43 -14.32
N CYS A 169 -7.46 -7.44 -13.35
CA CYS A 169 -7.10 -7.51 -11.93
C CYS A 169 -6.29 -8.78 -11.63
N TRP A 170 -6.70 -9.91 -12.20
CA TRP A 170 -5.98 -11.18 -12.08
C TRP A 170 -4.57 -11.10 -12.68
N ALA A 171 -4.42 -10.49 -13.85
CA ALA A 171 -3.12 -10.27 -14.47
C ALA A 171 -2.21 -9.39 -13.60
N TYR A 172 -2.74 -8.30 -13.02
CA TYR A 172 -1.96 -7.46 -12.11
C TYR A 172 -1.54 -8.18 -10.83
N ILE A 173 -2.40 -9.05 -10.28
CA ILE A 173 -2.06 -9.88 -9.11
C ILE A 173 -0.90 -10.83 -9.45
N ILE A 174 -0.94 -11.49 -10.61
CA ILE A 174 0.14 -12.38 -11.06
C ILE A 174 1.46 -11.61 -11.24
N GLU A 175 1.41 -10.43 -11.87
CA GLU A 175 2.63 -9.63 -12.06
C GLU A 175 3.19 -9.08 -10.74
N PHE A 176 2.32 -8.73 -9.81
CA PHE A 176 2.74 -8.33 -8.46
C PHE A 176 3.35 -9.49 -7.68
N ASP A 177 2.77 -10.69 -7.78
CA ASP A 177 3.31 -11.90 -7.17
C ASP A 177 4.71 -12.23 -7.73
N LYS A 178 4.88 -12.19 -9.06
CA LYS A 178 6.20 -12.35 -9.71
C LYS A 178 7.20 -11.30 -9.21
N PHE A 179 6.77 -10.04 -9.07
CA PHE A 179 7.63 -8.95 -8.57
C PHE A 179 8.06 -9.19 -7.12
N LEU A 180 7.13 -9.60 -6.25
CA LEU A 180 7.42 -9.95 -4.87
C LEU A 180 8.38 -11.14 -4.79
N TRP A 181 8.11 -12.22 -5.53
CA TRP A 181 9.00 -13.38 -5.60
C TRP A 181 10.40 -13.03 -6.09
N LYS A 182 10.52 -12.15 -7.08
CA LYS A 182 11.82 -11.67 -7.57
C LYS A 182 12.58 -10.91 -6.49
N LYS A 183 11.91 -10.02 -5.73
CA LYS A 183 12.52 -9.32 -4.59
C LYS A 183 12.92 -10.26 -3.47
N ILE A 184 12.04 -11.19 -3.09
CA ILE A 184 12.30 -12.20 -2.06
C ILE A 184 13.50 -13.06 -2.46
N LYS A 185 13.54 -13.55 -3.71
CA LYS A 185 14.66 -14.33 -4.22
C LYS A 185 15.98 -13.55 -4.20
N LEU A 186 15.96 -12.27 -4.60
CA LEU A 186 17.13 -11.39 -4.50
C LEU A 186 17.61 -11.20 -3.05
N LEU A 187 16.69 -11.02 -2.10
CA LEU A 187 17.04 -10.92 -0.68
C LEU A 187 17.58 -12.25 -0.15
N TRP A 188 16.97 -13.36 -0.54
CA TRP A 188 17.41 -14.70 -0.15
C TRP A 188 18.79 -15.02 -0.70
N ASP A 189 19.07 -14.68 -1.96
CA ASP A 189 20.39 -14.84 -2.58
C ASP A 189 21.45 -13.96 -1.90
N LYS A 190 21.11 -12.72 -1.51
CA LYS A 190 21.99 -11.85 -0.71
C LYS A 190 22.30 -12.44 0.67
N ILE A 191 21.29 -12.95 1.38
CA ILE A 191 21.46 -13.58 2.70
C ILE A 191 22.28 -14.85 2.57
N LYS A 192 21.97 -15.71 1.60
CA LYS A 192 22.69 -16.96 1.32
C LYS A 192 24.14 -16.70 0.91
N PHE A 193 24.39 -15.65 0.13
CA PHE A 193 25.75 -15.22 -0.22
C PHE A 193 26.51 -14.75 1.02
N LYS A 194 25.90 -13.91 1.87
CA LYS A 194 26.50 -13.48 3.14
C LYS A 194 26.85 -14.66 4.06
N PHE A 195 25.92 -15.61 4.22
CA PHE A 195 26.16 -16.84 4.98
C PHE A 195 27.26 -17.73 4.38
N LYS A 196 27.34 -17.84 3.05
CA LYS A 196 28.39 -18.60 2.36
C LYS A 196 29.76 -17.91 2.47
N PHE A 197 29.78 -16.58 2.45
CA PHE A 197 30.98 -15.76 2.61
C PHE A 197 31.56 -15.86 4.02
N ASP A 198 30.72 -15.77 5.05
CA ASP A 198 31.14 -15.95 6.45
C ASP A 198 31.75 -17.33 6.68
N LYS A 199 31.09 -18.41 6.24
CA LYS A 199 31.59 -19.78 6.41
C LYS A 199 32.97 -20.02 5.77
N ASN A 200 33.27 -19.37 4.64
CA ASN A 200 34.55 -19.54 3.94
C ASN A 200 35.70 -18.76 4.65
N ASN A 201 35.39 -17.65 5.32
CA ASN A 201 36.36 -16.88 6.09
C ASN A 201 36.79 -17.60 7.39
N TYR A 202 35.87 -18.25 8.11
CA TYR A 202 36.23 -19.07 9.28
C TYR A 202 37.19 -20.22 8.95
N GLY A 203 37.04 -20.85 7.78
CA GLY A 203 37.95 -21.90 7.31
C GLY A 203 39.37 -21.40 7.00
N LYS A 204 39.51 -20.18 6.47
CA LYS A 204 40.82 -19.54 6.25
C LYS A 204 41.49 -19.14 7.56
N ILE A 205 40.74 -18.59 8.52
CA ILE A 205 41.26 -18.21 9.84
C ILE A 205 41.74 -19.46 10.60
N GLY A 206 41.00 -20.56 10.54
CA GLY A 206 41.42 -21.84 11.14
C GLY A 206 42.71 -22.41 10.55
N LYS A 207 42.89 -22.32 9.22
CA LYS A 207 44.16 -22.71 8.56
C LYS A 207 45.31 -21.79 8.95
N LEU A 208 45.08 -20.48 9.07
CA LEU A 208 46.10 -19.53 9.52
C LEU A 208 46.56 -19.84 10.96
N PHE A 209 45.61 -20.17 11.85
CA PHE A 209 45.92 -20.56 13.23
C PHE A 209 46.74 -21.86 13.32
N GLN A 210 46.46 -22.86 12.48
CA GLN A 210 47.27 -24.09 12.45
C GLN A 210 48.71 -23.83 11.99
N VAL A 211 48.90 -23.05 10.92
CA VAL A 211 50.24 -22.72 10.40
C VAL A 211 51.03 -21.92 11.43
N THR A 212 50.38 -20.98 12.13
CA THR A 212 51.01 -20.19 13.19
C THR A 212 51.38 -21.06 14.40
N ARG A 213 50.49 -21.97 14.85
CA ARG A 213 50.82 -22.94 15.92
C ARG A 213 52.01 -23.82 15.55
N TYR A 214 52.06 -24.34 14.32
CA TYR A 214 53.18 -25.17 13.86
C TYR A 214 54.50 -24.40 13.85
N LYS A 215 54.51 -23.16 13.33
CA LYS A 215 55.71 -22.30 13.35
C LYS A 215 56.19 -21.98 14.76
N ILE A 216 55.27 -21.65 15.68
CA ILE A 216 55.61 -21.37 17.08
C ILE A 216 56.19 -22.62 17.75
N ALA A 217 55.59 -23.80 17.57
CA ALA A 217 56.10 -25.06 18.11
C ALA A 217 57.51 -25.40 17.58
N LYS A 218 57.75 -25.15 16.28
CA LYS A 218 59.05 -25.36 15.64
C LYS A 218 60.13 -24.41 16.20
N ILE A 219 59.80 -23.14 16.42
CA ILE A 219 60.72 -22.17 17.02
C ILE A 219 61.03 -22.53 18.48
N PHE A 220 60.02 -22.96 19.24
CA PHE A 220 60.20 -23.37 20.63
C PHE A 220 61.11 -24.61 20.75
N ASN A 221 60.89 -25.62 19.90
CA ASN A 221 61.79 -26.79 19.85
C ASN A 221 63.22 -26.40 19.44
N ARG A 222 63.39 -25.45 18.52
CA ARG A 222 64.72 -24.99 18.09
C ARG A 222 65.46 -24.26 19.22
N LYS A 223 64.79 -23.36 19.94
CA LYS A 223 65.34 -22.69 21.12
C LYS A 223 65.67 -23.66 22.26
N LYS A 224 64.84 -24.69 22.45
CA LYS A 224 65.11 -25.76 23.42
C LYS A 224 66.38 -26.53 23.07
N VAL A 225 66.59 -26.86 21.79
CA VAL A 225 67.81 -27.53 21.30
C VAL A 225 69.04 -26.63 21.43
N GLU A 226 68.92 -25.33 21.12
CA GLU A 226 70.01 -24.36 21.29
C GLU A 226 70.41 -24.19 22.78
N GLN A 227 69.44 -24.05 23.70
CA GLN A 227 69.71 -23.99 25.15
C GLN A 227 70.35 -25.28 25.69
N LEU A 228 70.01 -26.44 25.14
CA LEU A 228 70.59 -27.72 25.57
C LEU A 228 71.99 -27.96 24.99
N SER A 229 72.29 -27.37 23.82
CA SER A 229 73.62 -27.34 23.22
C SER A 229 74.57 -26.40 23.97
N GLU A 230 74.09 -25.26 24.47
CA GLU A 230 74.88 -24.34 25.31
C GLU A 230 75.24 -24.97 26.67
N ASN A 231 74.40 -25.87 27.18
CA ASN A 231 74.64 -26.62 28.43
C ASN A 231 75.58 -27.84 28.26
N GLY A 232 76.21 -28.03 27.09
CA GLY A 232 77.26 -29.05 26.89
C GLY A 232 76.77 -30.50 26.75
N MET A 233 75.48 -30.75 26.51
CA MET A 233 74.98 -32.11 26.27
C MET A 233 75.21 -32.55 24.81
N SER A 234 75.85 -33.70 24.62
CA SER A 234 76.09 -34.25 23.28
C SER A 234 74.83 -34.92 22.70
N LEU A 235 74.72 -34.99 21.36
CA LEU A 235 73.62 -35.67 20.66
C LEU A 235 73.48 -37.16 21.03
N SER A 236 74.58 -37.82 21.44
CA SER A 236 74.55 -39.21 21.94
C SER A 236 73.93 -39.34 23.34
N ASP A 237 74.09 -38.34 24.20
CA ASP A 237 73.45 -38.32 25.53
C ASP A 237 71.95 -38.06 25.41
N MET A 238 71.54 -37.34 24.35
CA MET A 238 70.15 -37.11 23.97
C MET A 238 69.40 -38.42 23.69
N ALA A 239 69.94 -39.26 22.81
CA ALA A 239 69.33 -40.55 22.43
C ALA A 239 69.31 -41.55 23.60
N MET A 240 70.32 -41.53 24.49
CA MET A 240 70.32 -42.38 25.69
C MET A 240 69.32 -41.90 26.76
N SER A 241 69.15 -40.59 26.97
CA SER A 241 68.23 -40.07 27.99
C SER A 241 66.76 -40.23 27.60
N GLU A 242 66.45 -40.14 26.31
CA GLU A 242 65.09 -40.30 25.78
C GLU A 242 64.66 -41.78 25.78
N ASN A 243 65.58 -42.69 25.44
CA ASN A 243 65.34 -44.14 25.62
C ASN A 243 65.21 -44.55 27.09
N ARG A 244 65.92 -43.89 28.02
CA ARG A 244 65.74 -44.14 29.48
C ARG A 244 64.39 -43.67 30.01
N LYS A 245 63.80 -42.61 29.44
CA LYS A 245 62.47 -42.10 29.83
C LYS A 245 61.31 -42.90 29.23
N LEU A 246 61.56 -43.68 28.18
CA LEU A 246 60.60 -44.59 27.57
C LEU A 246 60.67 -46.03 28.13
N ALA A 247 61.69 -46.32 28.94
CA ALA A 247 61.90 -47.63 29.58
C ALA A 247 61.38 -47.72 31.03
N VAL A 248 60.63 -46.70 31.48
CA VAL A 248 59.82 -46.70 32.72
C VAL A 248 58.38 -46.44 32.32
#